data_AF-A0AAW0VP15-F1
#
_entry.id   AF-A0AAW0VP15-F1
#
_cell.length_a   1.000
_cell.length_b   1.000
_cell.length_c   1.000
_cell.angle_alpha   90.00
_cell.angle_beta   90.00
_cell.angle_gamma   90.00
#
_symmetry.space_group_name_H-M   'P 1'
#
loop_
_entity.id
_entity.type
_entity.pdbx_description
1 polymer ?
#
loop_
_entity_poly.entity_id
_entity_poly.type
_entity_poly.pdbx_seq_one_letter_code
_entity_poly.pdbx_strand_id
1 'polypeptide(L)'
;WENHSKSLKLEEETLAKIRERIQNKVMAGTGTWIDWQYLLDAAALLARCRYTLQNTYPFAYYLESGPRKDLFEYQQAQLEAEIENLSWKIERAEMTDRGDLENQMDIVEKRRTTLLTDFLQV
;
A
#
# COMPACT_ATOMS: atom_id res chain seq x y z
N TRP A 1 -9.44 14.34 -6.99
CA TRP A 1 -8.52 14.45 -8.14
C TRP A 1 -7.20 15.13 -7.74
N GLU A 2 -7.22 16.26 -7.03
CA GLU A 2 -5.99 16.91 -6.53
C GLU A 2 -5.15 16.02 -5.58
N ASN A 3 -5.80 15.19 -4.76
CA ASN A 3 -5.11 14.19 -3.93
C ASN A 3 -4.51 13.03 -4.75
N HIS A 4 -5.05 12.73 -5.95
CA HIS A 4 -4.57 11.63 -6.78
C HIS A 4 -3.22 11.94 -7.41
N SER A 5 -3.09 13.13 -8.01
CA SER A 5 -1.83 13.57 -8.62
C SER A 5 -0.72 13.73 -7.56
N LYS A 6 -1.07 14.19 -6.35
CA LYS A 6 -0.14 14.25 -5.21
C LYS A 6 0.28 12.85 -4.75
N SER A 7 -0.65 11.90 -4.62
CA SER A 7 -0.34 10.50 -4.27
C SER A 7 0.58 9.84 -5.29
N LEU A 8 0.28 9.99 -6.59
CA LEU A 8 1.08 9.43 -7.68
C LEU A 8 2.52 9.97 -7.65
N LYS A 9 2.68 11.28 -7.45
CA LYS A 9 4.01 11.89 -7.36
C LYS A 9 4.79 11.37 -6.14
N LEU A 10 4.14 11.22 -5.00
CA LEU A 10 4.75 10.65 -3.80
C LEU A 10 5.16 9.18 -4.01
N GLU A 11 4.38 8.41 -4.76
CA GLU A 11 4.70 7.03 -5.14
C GLU A 11 5.92 6.97 -6.07
N GLU A 12 6.01 7.85 -7.07
CA GLU A 12 7.18 7.96 -7.95
C GLU A 12 8.45 8.32 -7.17
N GLU A 13 8.38 9.30 -6.28
CA GLU A 13 9.49 9.70 -5.40
C GLU A 13 9.91 8.55 -4.47
N THR A 14 8.94 7.82 -3.92
CA THR A 14 9.20 6.65 -3.07
C THR A 14 9.92 5.55 -3.85
N LEU A 15 9.46 5.25 -5.06
CA LEU A 15 10.07 4.23 -5.92
C LEU A 15 11.50 4.60 -6.33
N ALA A 16 11.75 5.89 -6.63
CA ALA A 16 13.10 6.37 -6.93
C ALA A 16 14.05 6.17 -5.74
N LYS A 17 13.63 6.54 -4.52
CA LYS A 17 14.41 6.34 -3.29
C LYS A 17 14.69 4.85 -3.02
N ILE A 18 13.72 3.97 -3.26
CA ILE A 18 13.91 2.52 -3.10
C ILE A 18 14.95 2.01 -4.10
N ARG A 19 14.86 2.41 -5.37
CA ARG A 19 15.85 2.00 -6.39
C ARG A 19 17.26 2.45 -6.05
N GLU A 20 17.41 3.70 -5.61
CA GLU A 20 18.70 4.23 -5.15
C GLU A 20 19.23 3.45 -3.94
N ARG A 21 18.37 3.15 -2.96
CA ARG A 21 18.74 2.32 -1.79
C ARG A 21 19.20 0.92 -2.21
N ILE A 22 18.49 0.25 -3.11
CA ILE A 22 18.88 -1.07 -3.62
C ILE A 22 20.23 -0.98 -4.31
N GLN A 23 20.42 0.02 -5.19
CA GLN A 23 21.69 0.23 -5.88
C GLN A 23 22.84 0.42 -4.89
N ASN A 24 22.66 1.24 -3.86
CA ASN A 24 23.67 1.47 -2.83
C ASN A 24 24.01 0.17 -2.05
N LYS A 25 23.00 -0.65 -1.71
CA LYS A 25 23.20 -1.94 -1.03
C LYS A 25 23.98 -2.93 -1.90
N VAL A 26 23.67 -3.01 -3.18
CA VAL A 26 24.36 -3.87 -4.15
C VAL A 26 25.80 -3.40 -4.37
N MET A 27 26.03 -2.08 -4.52
CA MET A 27 27.38 -1.51 -4.65
C MET A 27 28.23 -1.69 -3.40
N ALA A 28 27.59 -1.71 -2.21
CA ALA A 28 28.27 -2.00 -0.95
C ALA A 28 28.55 -3.50 -0.73
N GLY A 29 28.16 -4.38 -1.65
CA GLY A 29 28.34 -5.83 -1.53
C GLY A 29 27.47 -6.49 -0.45
N THR A 30 26.41 -5.81 0.01
CA THR A 30 25.53 -6.29 1.09
C THR A 30 24.41 -7.21 0.60
N GLY A 31 24.61 -7.86 -0.54
CA GLY A 31 23.61 -8.67 -1.23
C GLY A 31 23.54 -8.32 -2.71
N THR A 32 22.69 -9.05 -3.42
CA THR A 32 22.41 -8.88 -4.84
C THR A 32 21.05 -8.21 -5.03
N TRP A 33 20.75 -7.82 -6.26
CA TRP A 33 19.50 -7.12 -6.55
C TRP A 33 18.24 -7.92 -6.14
N ILE A 34 18.26 -9.25 -6.29
CA ILE A 34 17.13 -10.11 -5.94
C ILE A 34 16.85 -10.13 -4.43
N ASP A 35 17.88 -9.95 -3.59
CA ASP A 35 17.73 -9.93 -2.13
C ASP A 35 16.88 -8.74 -1.66
N TRP A 36 16.78 -7.69 -2.49
CA TRP A 36 16.06 -6.46 -2.19
C TRP A 36 14.81 -6.24 -3.05
N GLN A 37 14.46 -7.18 -3.93
CA GLN A 37 13.30 -7.08 -4.83
C GLN A 37 11.99 -6.85 -4.06
N TYR A 38 11.87 -7.43 -2.87
CA TYR A 38 10.70 -7.30 -2.01
C TYR A 38 10.34 -5.83 -1.69
N LEU A 39 11.30 -4.91 -1.69
CA LEU A 39 11.04 -3.47 -1.48
C LEU A 39 10.31 -2.84 -2.67
N LEU A 40 10.63 -3.28 -3.89
CA LEU A 40 9.94 -2.84 -5.10
C LEU A 40 8.52 -3.42 -5.15
N ASP A 41 8.37 -4.69 -4.75
CA ASP A 41 7.08 -5.35 -4.67
C ASP A 41 6.18 -4.69 -3.62
N ALA A 42 6.74 -4.31 -2.47
CA ALA A 42 6.05 -3.54 -1.43
C ALA A 42 5.57 -2.18 -1.94
N ALA A 43 6.42 -1.45 -2.68
CA ALA A 43 6.05 -0.16 -3.26
C ALA A 43 4.94 -0.30 -4.32
N ALA A 44 5.03 -1.31 -5.18
CA ALA A 44 3.99 -1.61 -6.17
C ALA A 44 2.66 -1.97 -5.50
N LEU A 45 2.70 -2.78 -4.43
CA LEU A 45 1.53 -3.11 -3.64
C LEU A 45 0.91 -1.85 -3.01
N LEU A 46 1.73 -1.00 -2.37
CA LEU A 46 1.27 0.25 -1.75
C LEU A 46 0.52 1.14 -2.76
N ALA A 47 1.08 1.31 -3.96
CA ALA A 47 0.45 2.09 -5.04
C ALA A 47 -0.92 1.50 -5.44
N ARG A 48 -1.02 0.17 -5.60
CA ARG A 48 -2.31 -0.50 -5.88
C ARG A 48 -3.31 -0.29 -4.75
N CYS A 49 -2.90 -0.42 -3.50
CA CYS A 49 -3.79 -0.22 -2.35
C CYS A 49 -4.31 1.23 -2.27
N ARG A 50 -3.43 2.23 -2.48
CA ARG A 50 -3.82 3.65 -2.55
C ARG A 50 -4.79 3.93 -3.68
N TYR A 51 -4.54 3.36 -4.86
CA TYR A 51 -5.47 3.44 -5.98
C TYR A 51 -6.84 2.84 -5.63
N THR A 52 -6.89 1.66 -5.01
CA THR A 52 -8.14 1.07 -4.54
C THR A 52 -8.83 1.97 -3.53
N LEU A 53 -8.14 2.41 -2.47
CA LEU A 53 -8.68 3.28 -1.42
C LEU A 53 -9.25 4.60 -1.99
N GLN A 54 -8.59 5.19 -2.98
CA GLN A 54 -9.13 6.39 -3.59
C GLN A 54 -10.50 6.16 -4.25
N ASN A 55 -10.69 5.00 -4.88
CA ASN A 55 -11.94 4.66 -5.55
C ASN A 55 -13.04 4.24 -4.55
N THR A 56 -12.70 3.95 -3.28
CA THR A 56 -13.70 3.66 -2.25
C THR A 56 -14.44 4.91 -1.79
N TYR A 57 -13.84 6.12 -1.82
CA TYR A 57 -14.51 7.34 -1.37
C TYR A 57 -15.72 7.75 -2.25
N PRO A 58 -15.62 7.81 -3.60
CA PRO A 58 -16.80 8.06 -4.42
C PRO A 58 -17.86 6.97 -4.26
N PHE A 59 -17.45 5.72 -4.11
CA PHE A 59 -18.37 4.62 -3.87
C PHE A 59 -19.15 4.81 -2.55
N ALA A 60 -18.46 5.08 -1.43
CA ALA A 60 -19.09 5.39 -0.14
C ALA A 60 -20.07 6.59 -0.23
N TYR A 61 -19.70 7.63 -0.98
CA TYR A 61 -20.55 8.82 -1.16
C TYR A 61 -21.92 8.46 -1.73
N TYR A 62 -21.97 7.59 -2.74
CA TYR A 62 -23.22 7.17 -3.39
C TYR A 62 -23.92 5.99 -2.71
N LEU A 63 -23.33 5.35 -1.70
CA LEU A 63 -24.04 4.33 -0.92
C LEU A 63 -25.18 4.95 -0.11
N GLU A 64 -26.35 4.32 -0.19
CA GLU A 64 -27.49 4.63 0.69
C GLU A 64 -27.11 4.39 2.15
N SER A 65 -27.54 5.30 3.02
CA SER A 65 -27.30 5.18 4.46
C SER A 65 -27.96 3.92 5.01
N GLY A 66 -27.21 3.16 5.81
CA GLY A 66 -27.69 1.95 6.46
C GLY A 66 -26.55 1.00 6.81
N PRO A 67 -26.87 -0.17 7.39
CA PRO A 67 -25.86 -1.08 7.96
C PRO A 67 -24.78 -1.53 6.95
N ARG A 68 -25.11 -1.58 5.66
CA ARG A 68 -24.15 -1.92 4.60
C ARG A 68 -23.11 -0.81 4.40
N LYS A 69 -23.52 0.46 4.47
CA LYS A 69 -22.62 1.60 4.37
C LYS A 69 -21.72 1.69 5.59
N ASP A 70 -22.27 1.48 6.79
CA ASP A 70 -21.49 1.47 8.03
C ASP A 70 -20.39 0.40 8.00
N LEU A 71 -20.73 -0.80 7.53
CA LEU A 71 -19.75 -1.88 7.35
C LEU A 71 -18.70 -1.52 6.28
N PHE A 72 -19.11 -0.90 5.17
CA PHE A 72 -18.18 -0.45 4.14
C PHE A 72 -17.18 0.56 4.67
N GLU A 73 -17.65 1.62 5.33
CA GLU A 73 -16.81 2.68 5.90
C GLU A 73 -15.87 2.13 6.99
N TYR A 74 -16.34 1.17 7.78
CA TYR A 74 -15.48 0.43 8.71
C TYR A 74 -14.34 -0.31 8.00
N GLN A 75 -14.65 -1.09 6.96
CA GLN A 75 -13.63 -1.80 6.19
C GLN A 75 -12.69 -0.85 5.43
N GLN A 76 -13.21 0.27 4.92
CA GLN A 76 -12.44 1.33 4.27
C GLN A 76 -11.43 1.93 5.26
N ALA A 77 -11.85 2.27 6.48
CA ALA A 77 -10.97 2.81 7.51
C ALA A 77 -9.88 1.81 7.94
N GLN A 78 -10.23 0.51 8.01
CA GLN A 78 -9.23 -0.53 8.26
C GLN A 78 -8.20 -0.62 7.14
N LEU A 79 -8.64 -0.59 5.88
CA LEU A 79 -7.72 -0.61 4.73
C LEU A 79 -6.80 0.62 4.74
N GLU A 80 -7.33 1.81 5.03
CA GLU A 80 -6.56 3.05 5.15
C GLU A 80 -5.46 2.93 6.23
N ALA A 81 -5.80 2.42 7.41
CA ALA A 81 -4.82 2.21 8.48
C ALA A 81 -3.69 1.23 8.09
N GLU A 82 -4.02 0.13 7.41
CA GLU A 82 -3.00 -0.83 6.96
C GLU A 82 -2.13 -0.30 5.81
N ILE A 83 -2.68 0.57 4.96
CA ILE A 83 -1.93 1.29 3.92
C ILE A 83 -0.90 2.23 4.54
N GLU A 84 -1.30 3.01 5.54
CA GLU A 84 -0.39 3.91 6.25
C GLU A 84 0.71 3.15 6.98
N ASN A 85 0.38 2.02 7.61
CA ASN A 85 1.36 1.15 8.24
C ASN A 85 2.35 0.56 7.22
N LEU A 86 1.89 0.10 6.06
CA LEU A 86 2.78 -0.36 4.99
C LEU A 86 3.70 0.78 4.50
N SER A 87 3.16 1.98 4.27
CA SER A 87 3.94 3.15 3.85
C SER A 87 5.04 3.46 4.86
N TRP A 88 4.71 3.48 6.15
CA TRP A 88 5.66 3.74 7.23
C TRP A 88 6.80 2.71 7.26
N LYS A 89 6.49 1.42 7.06
CA LYS A 89 7.49 0.34 7.03
C LYS A 89 8.41 0.43 5.81
N ILE A 90 7.89 0.79 4.64
CA ILE A 90 8.67 0.98 3.42
C ILE A 90 9.67 2.14 3.59
N GLU A 91 9.21 3.27 4.13
CA GLU A 91 10.09 4.43 4.40
C GLU A 91 11.24 4.06 5.35
N ARG A 92 10.95 3.19 6.33
CA ARG A 92 11.89 2.74 7.36
C ARG A 92 12.49 1.35 7.11
N ALA A 93 12.53 0.89 5.87
CA ALA A 93 13.00 -0.46 5.52
C ALA A 93 14.44 -0.81 5.97
N GLU A 94 15.26 0.16 6.38
CA GLU A 94 16.58 -0.09 7.00
C GLU A 94 16.49 -0.56 8.46
N MET A 95 15.38 -0.24 9.15
CA MET A 95 15.11 -0.59 10.54
C MET A 95 13.98 -1.63 10.66
N THR A 96 13.18 -1.80 9.61
CA THR A 96 12.09 -2.78 9.58
C THR A 96 12.64 -4.15 9.19
N ASP A 97 12.32 -5.16 9.99
CA ASP A 97 12.61 -6.55 9.65
C ASP A 97 11.91 -6.95 8.34
N ARG A 98 12.56 -7.75 7.51
CA ARG A 98 12.00 -8.20 6.23
C ARG A 98 10.69 -8.97 6.44
N GLY A 99 10.64 -9.86 7.43
CA GLY A 99 9.44 -10.64 7.75
C GLY A 99 8.29 -9.75 8.24
N ASP A 100 8.60 -8.70 9.01
CA ASP A 100 7.59 -7.72 9.42
C ASP A 100 7.01 -6.92 8.25
N LEU A 101 7.83 -6.60 7.23
CA LEU A 101 7.35 -5.93 6.02
C LEU A 101 6.51 -6.87 5.16
N GLU A 102 6.98 -8.10 4.91
CA GLU A 102 6.26 -9.11 4.13
C GLU A 102 4.91 -9.45 4.79
N ASN A 103 4.86 -9.63 6.11
CA ASN A 103 3.61 -9.84 6.82
C ASN A 103 2.65 -8.63 6.69
N GLN A 104 3.17 -7.40 6.71
CA GLN A 104 2.35 -6.21 6.49
C GLN A 104 1.78 -6.15 5.07
N MET A 105 2.58 -6.57 4.08
CA MET A 105 2.14 -6.70 2.68
C MET A 105 0.96 -7.67 2.57
N ASP A 106 1.06 -8.83 3.21
CA ASP A 106 -0.03 -9.82 3.22
C ASP A 106 -1.30 -9.30 3.90
N ILE A 107 -1.14 -8.60 5.03
CA ILE A 107 -2.27 -8.01 5.77
C ILE A 107 -3.02 -6.99 4.90
N VAL A 108 -2.32 -6.02 4.31
CA VAL A 108 -2.98 -4.96 3.53
C VAL A 108 -3.61 -5.51 2.25
N GLU A 109 -2.97 -6.48 1.60
CA GLU A 109 -3.53 -7.12 0.40
C GLU A 109 -4.78 -7.93 0.75
N LYS A 110 -4.79 -8.63 1.88
CA LYS A 110 -5.99 -9.32 2.38
C LYS A 110 -7.13 -8.35 2.67
N ARG A 111 -6.86 -7.21 3.32
CA ARG A 111 -7.89 -6.18 3.55
C ARG A 111 -8.43 -5.60 2.24
N ARG A 112 -7.54 -5.31 1.29
CA ARG A 112 -7.89 -4.79 -0.03
C ARG A 112 -8.82 -5.76 -0.77
N THR A 113 -8.43 -7.03 -0.85
CA THR A 113 -9.20 -8.07 -1.55
C THR A 113 -10.53 -8.38 -0.88
N THR A 114 -10.59 -8.42 0.46
CA THR A 114 -11.87 -8.55 1.18
C THR A 114 -12.83 -7.41 0.86
N LEU A 115 -12.37 -6.16 0.90
CA LEU A 115 -13.22 -5.01 0.58
C LEU A 115 -13.74 -5.05 -0.86
N LEU A 116 -12.88 -5.42 -1.82
CA LEU A 116 -13.27 -5.56 -3.23
C LEU A 116 -14.30 -6.69 -3.41
N THR A 117 -14.08 -7.84 -2.78
CA THR A 117 -14.97 -9.01 -2.89
C THR A 117 -16.34 -8.72 -2.29
N ASP A 118 -16.39 -8.11 -1.10
CA ASP A 118 -17.62 -7.89 -0.35
C ASP A 118 -18.52 -6.81 -0.99
N PHE A 119 -17.93 -5.82 -1.67
CA PHE A 119 -18.66 -4.62 -2.09
C PHE A 119 -18.58 -4.27 -3.57
N LEU A 120 -17.53 -4.69 -4.28
CA LEU A 120 -17.27 -4.25 -5.65
C LEU A 120 -17.42 -5.36 -6.69
N GLN A 121 -17.62 -6.62 -6.27
CA GLN A 121 -17.82 -7.78 -7.15
C GLN A 121 -16.73 -7.93 -8.24
N VAL A 122 -15.48 -7.57 -7.90
CA VAL A 122 -14.30 -7.71 -8.77
C VAL A 122 -13.44 -8.87 -8.30
#